data_AF-A0A3C0G7G6-F1
#
_entry.id   AF-A0A3C0G7G6-F1
#
_cell.length_a   1.000
_cell.length_b   1.000
_cell.length_c   1.000
_cell.angle_alpha   90.00
_cell.angle_beta   90.00
_cell.angle_gamma   90.00
#
_symmetry.space_group_name_H-M   'P 1'
#
loop_
_entity.id
_entity.type
_entity.pdbx_description
1 polymer ?
#
loop_
_entity_poly.entity_id
_entity_poly.type
_entity_poly.pdbx_seq_one_letter_code
_entity_poly.pdbx_strand_id
1 'polypeptide(L)' 'MSDPRDIWIVVLNEMREHVKMFANKNVMEFKDDEYIAFSVGLGMVDVLCKRMIEDIMENKNDRE' A
#
# COMPACT_ATOMS: atom_id res chain seq x y z
N MET A 1 20.53 -11.96 11.86
CA MET A 1 19.99 -10.58 11.91
C MET A 1 18.93 -10.52 10.82
N SER A 2 17.68 -10.13 11.11
CA SER A 2 16.66 -10.02 10.07
C SER A 2 17.10 -9.00 9.03
N ASP A 3 16.90 -9.29 7.75
CA ASP A 3 17.20 -8.34 6.68
C ASP A 3 16.33 -7.08 6.89
N PRO A 4 16.90 -5.86 6.95
CA PRO A 4 16.10 -4.63 7.07
C PRO A 4 15.03 -4.49 5.98
N ARG A 5 15.22 -5.13 4.83
CA ARG A 5 14.22 -5.21 3.75
C ARG A 5 12.95 -5.95 4.16
N ASP A 6 13.05 -6.96 5.02
CA ASP A 6 11.89 -7.73 5.51
C ASP A 6 10.98 -6.85 6.38
N ILE A 7 11.57 -5.93 7.15
CA ILE A 7 10.81 -4.95 7.96
C ILE A 7 10.00 -4.03 7.05
N TRP A 8 10.62 -3.54 5.97
CA TRP A 8 9.93 -2.68 5.00
C TRP A 8 8.80 -3.40 4.27
N ILE A 9 8.96 -4.69 3.94
CA ILE A 9 7.88 -5.49 3.35
C ILE A 9 6.69 -5.58 4.30
N VAL A 10 6.91 -5.80 5.61
CA VAL A 10 5.85 -5.83 6.62
C VAL A 10 5.13 -4.47 6.69
N VAL A 11 5.87 -3.38 6.83
CA VAL A 11 5.30 -2.03 6.91
C VAL A 11 4.47 -1.69 5.67
N LEU A 12 4.97 -2.00 4.48
CA LEU A 12 4.25 -1.73 3.23
C LEU A 12 2.97 -2.58 3.13
N ASN A 13 2.98 -3.83 3.60
CA ASN A 13 1.76 -4.65 3.67
C ASN A 13 0.74 -4.09 4.68
N GLU A 14 1.17 -3.64 5.86
CA GLU A 14 0.30 -2.99 6.85
C GLU A 14 -0.32 -1.70 6.28
N MET A 15 0.44 -0.89 5.55
CA MET A 15 -0.10 0.30 4.88
C MET A 15 -1.21 -0.04 3.88
N ARG A 16 -1.04 -1.12 3.11
CA ARG A 16 -2.06 -1.60 2.16
C ARG A 16 -3.33 -2.06 2.87
N GLU A 17 -3.21 -2.74 4.01
CA GLU A 17 -4.36 -3.12 4.82
C GLU A 17 -5.06 -1.91 5.43
N HIS A 18 -4.32 -0.94 5.94
CA HIS A 18 -4.87 0.30 6.46
C HIS A 18 -5.63 1.09 5.40
N VAL A 19 -5.14 1.16 4.16
CA VAL A 19 -5.86 1.80 3.05
C VAL A 19 -7.22 1.13 2.81
N LYS A 20 -7.27 -0.20 2.78
CA LYS A 20 -8.52 -0.96 2.61
C LYS A 20 -9.48 -0.76 3.79
N MET A 21 -8.95 -0.77 5.01
CA MET A 21 -9.74 -0.53 6.22
C MET A 21 -10.26 0.90 6.26
N PHE A 22 -9.47 1.88 5.83
CA PHE A 22 -9.86 3.29 5.81
C PHE A 22 -11.01 3.52 4.81
N ALA A 23 -10.97 2.88 3.64
CA ALA A 23 -12.07 2.89 2.68
C ALA A 23 -13.36 2.26 3.24
N ASN A 24 -13.25 1.15 3.98
CA ASN A 24 -14.41 0.43 4.51
C ASN A 24 -15.03 1.08 5.77
N LYS A 25 -14.19 1.65 6.65
CA LYS A 25 -14.63 2.22 7.93
C LYS A 25 -15.12 3.65 7.79
N ASN A 26 -14.52 4.42 6.88
CA ASN A 26 -15.06 5.71 6.50
C ASN A 26 -15.99 5.47 5.33
N VAL A 27 -17.26 5.17 5.62
CA VAL A 27 -18.34 5.41 4.66
C VAL A 27 -18.36 6.93 4.47
N MET A 28 -17.46 7.40 3.61
CA MET A 28 -17.19 8.81 3.41
C MET A 28 -18.46 9.48 2.91
N GLU A 29 -18.85 10.58 3.54
CA GLU A 29 -19.95 11.44 3.07
C GLU A 29 -19.58 12.22 1.80
N PHE A 30 -18.51 11.83 1.10
CA PHE A 30 -18.10 12.44 -0.15
C PHE A 30 -19.17 12.23 -1.22
N LYS A 31 -19.44 13.30 -1.98
CA LYS A 31 -20.38 13.26 -3.09
C LYS A 31 -19.63 13.20 -4.40
N ASP A 32 -20.16 12.41 -5.32
CA ASP A 32 -19.77 12.38 -6.74
C ASP A 32 -18.24 12.37 -6.93
N ASP A 33 -17.68 13.45 -7.45
CA ASP A 33 -16.26 13.56 -7.83
C ASP A 33 -15.29 13.46 -6.65
N GLU A 34 -15.69 13.88 -5.45
CA GLU A 34 -14.85 13.77 -4.25
C GLU A 34 -14.66 12.32 -3.84
N TYR A 35 -15.72 11.51 -3.95
CA TYR A 35 -15.65 10.09 -3.66
C TYR A 35 -14.77 9.36 -4.68
N ILE A 36 -14.87 9.75 -5.96
CA ILE A 36 -14.03 9.20 -7.03
C ILE A 36 -12.57 9.54 -6.78
N ALA A 37 -12.23 10.83 -6.58
CA ALA A 37 -10.87 11.27 -6.34
C ALA A 37 -10.25 10.59 -5.11
N PHE A 38 -11.03 10.47 -4.03
CA PHE A 38 -10.62 9.78 -2.83
C PHE A 38 -10.34 8.28 -3.06
N SER A 39 -11.27 7.57 -3.70
CA SER A 39 -11.14 6.13 -3.99
C SER A 39 -9.96 5.86 -4.92
N VAL A 40 -9.76 6.70 -5.94
CA VAL A 40 -8.60 6.64 -6.83
C VAL A 40 -7.30 6.88 -6.07
N GLY A 41 -7.24 7.91 -5.23
CA GLY A 41 -6.06 8.22 -4.42
C GLY A 41 -5.66 7.06 -3.50
N LEU A 42 -6.63 6.45 -2.80
CA LEU A 42 -6.39 5.25 -2.00
C LEU A 42 -5.89 4.07 -2.86
N GLY A 43 -6.48 3.86 -4.04
CA GLY A 43 -6.04 2.84 -4.99
C GLY A 43 -4.60 3.05 -5.45
N MET A 44 -4.20 4.29 -5.72
CA MET A 44 -2.83 4.64 -6.10
C MET A 44 -1.83 4.31 -4.98
N VAL A 45 -2.20 4.55 -3.71
CA VAL A 45 -1.35 4.19 -2.56
C VAL A 45 -1.16 2.67 -2.47
N ASP A 46 -2.20 1.86 -2.66
CA ASP A 46 -2.08 0.40 -2.65
C ASP A 46 -1.14 -0.10 -3.76
N VAL A 47 -1.27 0.45 -4.97
CA VAL A 47 -0.44 0.09 -6.13
C VAL A 47 1.02 0.47 -5.89
N LEU A 48 1.30 1.67 -5.36
CA LEU A 48 2.65 2.11 -5.04
C LEU A 48 3.30 1.20 -3.99
N CYS A 49 2.58 0.89 -2.91
CA CYS A 49 3.10 -0.02 -1.87
C CYS A 49 3.39 -1.41 -2.43
N LYS A 50 2.51 -1.93 -3.31
CA LYS A 50 2.73 -3.20 -4.00
C LYS A 50 4.01 -3.16 -4.84
N ARG A 51 4.21 -2.12 -5.65
CA ARG A 51 5.39 -2.01 -6.52
C ARG A 51 6.68 -1.89 -5.71
N MET A 52 6.67 -1.16 -4.61
CA MET A 52 7.82 -1.06 -3.71
C MET A 52 8.18 -2.41 -3.08
N ILE A 53 7.19 -3.24 -2.71
CA ILE A 53 7.45 -4.60 -2.23
C ILE A 53 8.10 -5.45 -3.32
N GLU A 54 7.56 -5.41 -4.55
CA GLU A 54 8.13 -6.13 -5.70
C GLU A 54 9.58 -5.73 -5.93
N ASP A 55 9.88 -4.43 -5.97
CA ASP A 55 11.25 -3.93 -6.15
C ASP A 55 12.17 -4.38 -5.01
N ILE A 56 11.71 -4.41 -3.76
CA ILE A 56 12.51 -4.89 -2.61
C ILE A 56 12.80 -6.39 -2.75
N MET A 57 11.82 -7.18 -3.18
CA MET A 57 11.96 -8.62 -3.37
C MET A 57 12.89 -8.95 -4.54
N GLU A 58 12.76 -8.25 -5.67
CA GLU A 58 13.66 -8.36 -6.84
C GLU A 58 15.12 -8.07 -6.41
N ASN A 59 15.34 -6.95 -5.72
CA ASN A 59 16.66 -6.58 -5.19
C ASN A 59 17.23 -7.55 -4.14
N LYS A 60 16.38 -8.37 -3.52
CA LYS A 60 16.80 -9.40 -2.57
C LYS A 60 17.27 -10.65 -3.32
N ASN A 61 16.54 -11.06 -4.35
CA ASN A 61 16.89 -12.21 -5.19
C ASN A 61 18.15 -11.98 -6.03
N ASP A 62 18.41 -10.76 -6.51
CA ASP A 62 19.60 -10.44 -7.32
C ASP A 62 20.92 -10.39 -6.50
N ARG A 63 20.83 -10.42 -5.16
CA ARG A 63 21.98 -10.33 -4.24
C ARG A 63 22.28 -11.61 -3.46
N GLU A 64 21.52 -12.68 -3.70
CA GLU A 64 21.78 -14.04 -3.19
C GLU A 64 22.46 -14.90 -4.27
#